data_AF-A0A2E8AWK1-F1
#
_entry.id   AF-A0A2E8AWK1-F1
#
_cell.length_a   1.000
_cell.length_b   1.000
_cell.length_c   1.000
_cell.angle_alpha   90.00
_cell.angle_beta   90.00
_cell.angle_gamma   90.00
#
_symmetry.space_group_name_H-M   'P 1'
#
loop_
_entity.id
_entity.type
_entity.pdbx_description
1 polymer ?
#
loop_
_entity_poly.entity_id
_entity_poly.type
_entity_poly.pdbx_seq_one_letter_code
_entity_poly.pdbx_strand_id
1 'polypeptide(L)'
;MQLHTLLQQLTDFDTPLLANTIGSITIEAGDFLHATREGVIKIPTSCLEELPGRAVAMRAFEHAAHREMRRTDITVNAKRKLVFGPLTDYGF
;
A
#
# COMPACT_ATOMS: atom_id res chain seq x y z
N MET A 1 -11.19 -1.72 -39.88
CA MET A 1 -11.83 -1.51 -38.56
C MET A 1 -12.36 -0.08 -38.55
N GLN A 2 -13.67 0.13 -38.40
CA GLN A 2 -14.26 1.48 -38.55
C GLN A 2 -14.11 2.30 -37.25
N LEU A 3 -13.73 3.57 -37.38
CA LEU A 3 -13.45 4.50 -36.27
C LEU A 3 -14.59 4.60 -35.26
N HIS A 4 -15.84 4.53 -35.73
CA HIS A 4 -17.03 4.56 -34.87
C HIS A 4 -17.09 3.37 -33.90
N THR A 5 -16.72 2.17 -34.35
CA THR A 5 -16.66 0.98 -33.50
C THR A 5 -15.59 1.10 -32.43
N LEU A 6 -14.41 1.65 -32.78
CA LEU A 6 -13.34 1.89 -31.83
C LEU A 6 -13.74 2.92 -30.77
N LEU A 7 -14.38 4.01 -31.18
CA LEU A 7 -14.86 5.04 -30.26
C LEU A 7 -15.92 4.49 -29.30
N GLN A 8 -16.86 3.68 -29.78
CA GLN A 8 -17.88 3.03 -28.94
C GLN A 8 -17.23 2.10 -27.89
N GLN A 9 -16.25 1.29 -28.31
CA GLN A 9 -15.51 0.39 -27.42
C GLN A 9 -14.70 1.14 -26.35
N LEU A 10 -14.17 2.32 -26.69
CA LEU A 10 -13.43 3.16 -25.74
C LEU A 10 -14.36 3.91 -24.79
N THR A 11 -15.58 4.28 -25.20
CA THR A 11 -16.58 4.85 -24.27
C THR A 11 -17.17 3.80 -23.34
N ASP A 12 -17.35 2.56 -23.78
CA ASP A 12 -17.81 1.46 -22.92
C ASP A 12 -16.78 1.14 -21.81
N PHE A 13 -15.49 1.46 -22.04
CA PHE A 13 -14.41 1.34 -21.05
C PHE A 13 -14.53 2.36 -19.88
N ASP A 14 -15.21 3.49 -20.11
CA ASP A 14 -15.40 4.58 -19.13
C ASP A 14 -16.72 4.46 -18.36
N THR A 15 -17.56 3.47 -18.70
CA THR A 15 -18.56 2.94 -17.78
C THR A 15 -17.81 2.46 -16.55
N PRO A 16 -18.21 2.79 -15.30
CA PRO A 16 -17.60 2.19 -14.11
C PRO A 16 -17.56 0.70 -14.38
N LEU A 17 -16.35 0.15 -14.54
CA LEU A 17 -16.16 -1.27 -14.75
C LEU A 17 -16.78 -1.94 -13.53
N LEU A 18 -18.05 -2.35 -13.68
CA LEU A 18 -18.91 -2.87 -12.63
C LEU A 18 -18.11 -3.95 -11.91
N ALA A 19 -17.58 -3.61 -10.73
CA ALA A 19 -16.80 -4.52 -9.91
C ALA A 19 -15.83 -5.40 -10.73
N ASN A 20 -14.92 -4.80 -11.51
CA ASN A 20 -13.89 -5.60 -12.16
C ASN A 20 -13.00 -6.22 -11.09
N THR A 21 -13.18 -7.51 -10.90
CA THR A 21 -12.36 -8.29 -9.99
C THR A 21 -11.02 -8.51 -10.66
N ILE A 22 -10.00 -7.79 -10.20
CA ILE A 22 -8.61 -8.02 -10.61
C ILE A 22 -7.98 -8.90 -9.54
N GLY A 23 -7.80 -10.18 -9.87
CA GLY A 23 -7.40 -11.18 -8.88
C GLY A 23 -8.54 -11.49 -7.90
N SER A 24 -8.39 -11.08 -6.65
CA SER A 24 -9.41 -11.20 -5.58
C SER A 24 -9.88 -9.85 -5.05
N ILE A 25 -9.51 -8.75 -5.72
CA ILE A 25 -9.81 -7.38 -5.29
C ILE A 25 -10.86 -6.79 -6.24
N THR A 26 -11.99 -6.38 -5.67
CA THR A 26 -13.02 -5.62 -6.37
C THR A 26 -12.68 -4.14 -6.36
N ILE A 27 -12.63 -3.53 -7.56
CA ILE A 27 -12.38 -2.10 -7.74
C ILE A 27 -13.66 -1.44 -8.28
N GLU A 28 -14.03 -0.32 -7.68
CA GLU A 28 -15.19 0.50 -8.01
C GLU A 28 -14.74 1.92 -8.37
N ALA A 29 -15.55 2.63 -9.15
CA ALA A 29 -15.27 4.02 -9.45
C ALA A 29 -15.26 4.86 -8.17
N GLY A 30 -14.21 5.67 -8.00
CA GLY A 30 -13.98 6.46 -6.79
C GLY A 30 -13.12 5.76 -5.72
N ASP A 31 -12.75 4.49 -5.92
CA ASP A 31 -11.74 3.85 -5.08
C ASP A 31 -10.39 4.56 -5.17
N PHE A 32 -9.69 4.63 -4.03
CA PHE A 32 -8.35 5.16 -3.99
C PHE A 32 -7.33 4.04 -4.25
N LEU A 33 -6.52 4.18 -5.30
CA LEU A 33 -5.47 3.22 -5.65
C LEU A 33 -4.10 3.85 -5.43
N HIS A 34 -3.18 3.12 -4.81
CA HIS A 34 -1.77 3.49 -4.73
C HIS A 34 -0.94 2.51 -5.56
N ALA A 35 -0.19 3.04 -6.52
CA ALA A 35 0.60 2.26 -7.46
C ALA A 35 2.07 2.69 -7.42
N THR A 36 2.96 1.71 -7.35
CA THR A 36 4.42 1.90 -7.49
C THR A 36 4.99 0.83 -8.42
N ARG A 37 6.31 0.85 -8.61
CA ARG A 37 7.01 -0.24 -9.33
C ARG A 37 6.89 -1.61 -8.64
N GLU A 38 6.48 -1.65 -7.37
CA GLU A 38 6.36 -2.87 -6.58
C GLU A 38 4.97 -3.50 -6.66
N GLY A 39 4.00 -2.77 -7.25
CA GLY A 39 2.63 -3.25 -7.42
C GLY A 39 1.59 -2.16 -7.20
N VAL A 40 0.34 -2.58 -7.12
CA VAL A 40 -0.83 -1.72 -6.93
C VAL A 40 -1.64 -2.24 -5.75
N ILE A 41 -2.09 -1.34 -4.88
CA ILE A 41 -3.01 -1.64 -3.78
C ILE A 41 -4.26 -0.76 -3.86
N LYS A 42 -5.39 -1.31 -3.43
CA LYS A 42 -6.61 -0.56 -3.14
C LYS A 42 -6.57 -0.09 -1.69
N ILE A 43 -6.81 1.19 -1.46
CA ILE A 43 -6.87 1.81 -0.14
C ILE A 43 -8.35 2.02 0.21
N PRO A 44 -8.86 1.39 1.29
CA PRO A 44 -10.19 1.66 1.79
C PRO A 44 -10.35 3.14 2.17
N THR A 45 -11.48 3.74 1.78
CA THR A 45 -11.78 5.14 2.06
C THR A 45 -11.78 5.46 3.56
N SER A 46 -12.19 4.50 4.39
CA SER A 46 -12.17 4.60 5.85
C SER A 46 -10.79 4.85 6.46
N CYS A 47 -9.71 4.58 5.72
CA CYS A 47 -8.35 4.76 6.21
C CYS A 47 -7.73 6.09 5.77
N LEU A 48 -8.33 6.84 4.84
CA LEU A 48 -7.66 7.95 4.14
C LEU A 48 -7.23 9.10 5.06
N GLU A 49 -7.97 9.35 6.13
CA GLU A 49 -7.67 10.43 7.08
C GLU A 49 -6.42 10.11 7.92
N GLU A 50 -6.33 8.89 8.46
CA GLU A 50 -5.24 8.49 9.36
C GLU A 50 -4.01 7.95 8.63
N LEU A 51 -4.22 7.36 7.43
CA LEU A 51 -3.18 6.63 6.70
C LEU A 51 -1.91 7.45 6.44
N PRO A 52 -1.97 8.74 6.03
CA PRO A 52 -0.74 9.51 5.80
C PRO A 52 0.13 9.61 7.05
N GLY A 53 -0.46 9.87 8.22
CA GLY A 53 0.25 9.93 9.48
C GLY A 53 0.84 8.58 9.89
N ARG A 54 0.05 7.51 9.75
CA ARG A 54 0.49 6.14 10.05
C ARG A 54 1.59 5.65 9.11
N ALA A 55 1.54 6.00 7.83
CA ALA A 55 2.57 5.63 6.86
C ALA A 55 3.93 6.29 7.17
N VAL A 56 3.92 7.55 7.63
CA VAL A 56 5.15 8.23 8.08
C VAL A 56 5.72 7.56 9.34
N ALA A 57 4.87 7.26 10.31
CA ALA A 57 5.24 6.55 11.53
C ALA A 57 5.86 5.17 11.23
N MET A 58 5.21 4.38 10.36
CA MET A 58 5.72 3.10 9.87
C MET A 58 7.11 3.25 9.25
N ARG A 59 7.31 4.23 8.37
CA ARG A 59 8.59 4.46 7.70
C ARG A 59 9.70 4.85 8.67
N ALA A 60 9.39 5.65 9.69
CA ALA A 60 10.34 6.00 10.75
C ALA A 60 10.75 4.76 11.56
N PHE A 61 9.78 3.91 11.92
CA PHE A 61 10.02 2.63 12.57
C PHE A 61 10.91 1.72 11.72
N GLU A 62 10.57 1.48 10.45
CA GLU A 62 11.35 0.63 9.54
C GLU A 62 12.79 1.08 9.42
N HIS A 63 13.00 2.41 9.33
CA HIS A 63 14.35 2.96 9.26
C HIS A 63 15.14 2.70 10.55
N ALA A 64 14.52 2.88 11.72
CA ALA A 64 15.16 2.57 13.01
C ALA A 64 15.46 1.08 13.15
N ALA A 65 14.50 0.21 12.84
CA ALA A 65 14.66 -1.24 12.88
C ALA A 65 15.78 -1.72 11.95
N HIS A 66 15.83 -1.21 10.71
CA HIS A 66 16.89 -1.56 9.77
C HIS A 66 18.28 -1.15 10.25
N ARG A 67 18.43 -0.04 10.97
CA ARG A 67 19.73 0.35 11.57
C ARG A 67 20.20 -0.69 12.57
N GLU A 68 19.35 -1.09 13.51
CA GLU A 68 19.71 -2.11 14.51
C GLU A 68 19.95 -3.48 13.88
N MET A 69 19.17 -3.85 12.86
CA MET A 69 19.35 -5.13 12.17
C MET A 69 20.67 -5.23 11.41
N ARG A 70 21.23 -4.11 10.91
CA ARG A 70 22.51 -4.09 10.19
C ARG A 70 23.75 -4.10 11.10
N ARG A 71 23.60 -3.83 12.40
CA ARG A 71 24.71 -3.86 13.35
C ARG A 71 25.36 -5.24 13.42
N THR A 72 26.68 -5.30 13.40
CA THR A 72 27.44 -6.57 13.46
C THR A 72 28.04 -6.82 14.85
N ASP A 73 27.95 -5.82 15.74
CA ASP A 73 28.51 -5.81 17.09
C ASP A 73 27.58 -6.40 18.16
N ILE A 74 26.34 -6.73 17.80
CA ILE A 74 25.32 -7.25 18.72
C ILE A 74 24.73 -8.58 18.26
N THR A 75 24.34 -9.40 19.24
CA THR A 75 23.73 -10.71 18.97
C THR A 75 22.32 -10.58 18.38
N VAL A 76 21.87 -11.62 17.68
CA VAL A 76 20.50 -11.69 17.12
C VAL A 76 19.43 -11.52 18.21
N ASN A 77 19.65 -12.08 19.40
CA ASN A 77 18.71 -11.94 20.53
C ASN A 77 18.64 -10.49 21.05
N ALA A 78 19.77 -9.77 21.07
CA ALA A 78 19.78 -8.37 21.43
C ALA A 78 19.02 -7.52 20.39
N LYS A 79 19.22 -7.78 19.09
CA LYS A 79 18.48 -7.12 18.01
C LYS A 79 16.97 -7.30 18.13
N ARG A 80 16.51 -8.52 18.45
CA ARG A 80 15.08 -8.79 18.64
C ARG A 80 14.48 -7.85 19.69
N LYS A 81 15.13 -7.67 20.85
CA LYS A 81 14.61 -6.75 21.87
C LYS A 81 14.57 -5.30 21.39
N LEU A 82 15.59 -4.85 20.66
CA LEU A 82 15.70 -3.48 20.16
C LEU A 82 14.72 -3.15 19.02
N VAL A 83 14.36 -4.14 18.20
CA VAL A 83 13.41 -3.96 17.11
C VAL A 83 11.96 -4.10 17.58
N PHE A 84 11.69 -5.05 18.49
CA PHE A 84 10.33 -5.27 18.98
C PHE A 84 9.89 -4.26 20.04
N GLY A 85 10.81 -3.68 20.82
CA GLY A 85 10.48 -2.65 21.80
C GLY A 85 9.76 -1.44 21.20
N PRO A 86 10.24 -0.86 20.08
CA PRO A 86 9.60 0.28 19.45
C PRO A 86 8.26 -0.03 18.76
N LEU A 87 7.90 -1.30 18.49
CA LEU A 87 6.62 -1.60 17.81
C LEU A 87 5.42 -0.99 18.55
N THR A 88 5.43 -1.07 19.89
CA THR A 88 4.41 -0.47 20.74
C THR A 88 4.41 1.05 20.68
N ASP A 89 5.57 1.69 20.54
CA ASP A 89 5.69 3.16 20.50
C ASP A 89 5.08 3.76 19.23
N TYR A 90 5.09 2.99 18.13
CA TYR A 90 4.47 3.38 16.86
C TYR A 90 3.03 2.90 16.70
N GLY A 91 2.50 2.15 17.69
CA GLY A 91 1.11 1.68 17.73
C GLY A 91 0.83 0.49 16.82
N PHE A 92 1.80 -0.42 16.68
CA PHE A 92 1.67 -1.72 16.01
C PHE A 92 1.49 -2.88 16.99
#